data_AF-A0A2S7UST1-F1
#
_entry.id   AF-A0A2S7UST1-F1
#
_cell.length_a   1.000
_cell.length_b   1.000
_cell.length_c   1.000
_cell.angle_alpha   90.00
_cell.angle_beta   90.00
_cell.angle_gamma   90.00
#
_symmetry.space_group_name_H-M   'P 1'
#
loop_
_entity.id
_entity.type
_entity.pdbx_description
1 polymer ?
#
loop_
_entity_poly.entity_id
_entity_poly.type
_entity_poly.pdbx_seq_one_letter_code
_entity_poly.pdbx_strand_id
1 'polypeptide(L)'
;MCGKDKQTHQSYEHRRQWVEDKLLFLPQVFAIEVCAYAVMSNHTHLVLHVNEQQTLSWDTTQVLTRWHKVFKGTLLTKKYLSLPENELDTLSQSELLTIEQTAQVYKQRLMDISWFMRVLNESIAREANKEDNCTGRFWEGRFKCQALLDEAALISCMAYVDLNPVRAKMASTPETSDYTSIKQRIHHTLSQTQSTQNNTQTQQPSTLQSFVGNPRKDMPNGIPFDLKEYIELVDITGKCIREDKAGHISVLNMATHLNLTVI
;
A
#
# COMPACT_ATOMS: atom_id res chain seq x y z
N MET A 1 -5.65 -11.89 14.90
CA MET A 1 -5.75 -10.72 14.01
C MET A 1 -6.81 -10.98 12.95
N CYS A 2 -6.51 -11.72 11.88
CA CYS A 2 -7.44 -11.99 10.77
C CYS A 2 -7.48 -13.49 10.39
N GLY A 3 -7.40 -14.39 11.37
CA GLY A 3 -7.35 -15.84 11.14
C GLY A 3 -8.49 -16.55 11.86
N LYS A 4 -8.47 -17.88 11.84
CA LYS A 4 -9.39 -18.70 12.61
C LYS A 4 -8.91 -18.83 14.06
N ASP A 5 -9.77 -18.50 15.00
CA ASP A 5 -9.51 -18.75 16.42
C ASP A 5 -9.49 -20.27 16.66
N LYS A 6 -8.44 -20.75 17.35
CA LYS A 6 -8.25 -22.19 17.56
C LYS A 6 -9.18 -22.75 18.64
N GLN A 7 -9.63 -21.93 19.58
CA GLN A 7 -10.47 -22.31 20.71
C GLN A 7 -11.96 -22.19 20.35
N THR A 8 -12.36 -21.08 19.76
CA THR A 8 -13.77 -20.81 19.43
C THR A 8 -14.16 -21.26 18.02
N HIS A 9 -13.17 -21.60 17.18
CA HIS A 9 -13.35 -21.90 15.75
C HIS A 9 -13.98 -20.77 14.92
N GLN A 10 -14.14 -19.57 15.49
CA GLN A 10 -14.62 -18.41 14.78
C GLN A 10 -13.58 -17.93 13.76
N SER A 11 -14.03 -17.59 12.56
CA SER A 11 -13.16 -17.01 11.54
C SER A 11 -13.20 -15.48 11.61
N TYR A 12 -12.02 -14.87 11.58
CA TYR A 12 -11.84 -13.42 11.46
C TYR A 12 -11.16 -13.03 10.15
N GLU A 13 -11.18 -13.91 9.14
CA GLU A 13 -10.50 -13.66 7.88
C GLU A 13 -11.02 -12.44 7.12
N HIS A 14 -12.29 -12.05 7.33
CA HIS A 14 -12.87 -10.83 6.78
C HIS A 14 -12.10 -9.57 7.16
N ARG A 15 -11.44 -9.56 8.34
CA ARG A 15 -10.62 -8.43 8.79
C ARG A 15 -9.42 -8.18 7.87
N ARG A 16 -9.01 -9.13 7.02
CA ARG A 16 -7.97 -8.88 6.00
C ARG A 16 -8.41 -7.81 5.01
N GLN A 17 -9.69 -7.79 4.64
CA GLN A 17 -10.25 -6.75 3.77
C GLN A 17 -10.16 -5.38 4.42
N TRP A 18 -10.46 -5.26 5.71
CA TRP A 18 -10.34 -3.98 6.43
C TRP A 18 -8.91 -3.41 6.34
N VAL A 19 -7.90 -4.28 6.49
CA VAL A 19 -6.49 -3.91 6.39
C VAL A 19 -6.16 -3.46 4.97
N GLU A 20 -6.55 -4.23 3.96
CA GLU A 20 -6.29 -3.90 2.55
C GLU A 20 -6.98 -2.60 2.14
N ASP A 21 -8.27 -2.45 2.43
CA ASP A 21 -9.04 -1.25 2.10
C ASP A 21 -8.39 0.00 2.71
N LYS A 22 -8.02 -0.08 4.00
CA LYS A 22 -7.35 1.02 4.67
C LYS A 22 -5.99 1.30 4.06
N LEU A 23 -5.18 0.27 3.84
CA LEU A 23 -3.84 0.39 3.27
C LEU A 23 -3.88 1.06 1.89
N LEU A 24 -4.81 0.67 1.02
CA LEU A 24 -4.93 1.21 -0.34
C LEU A 24 -5.62 2.58 -0.39
N PHE A 25 -6.33 2.97 0.67
CA PHE A 25 -6.85 4.33 0.83
C PHE A 25 -5.78 5.34 1.24
N LEU A 26 -4.84 4.96 2.11
CA LEU A 26 -3.87 5.91 2.70
C LEU A 26 -2.97 6.64 1.69
N PRO A 27 -2.53 6.06 0.56
CA PRO A 27 -1.79 6.79 -0.48
C PRO A 27 -2.56 7.96 -1.11
N GLN A 28 -3.89 8.01 -0.98
CA GLN A 28 -4.69 9.16 -1.42
C GLN A 28 -4.62 10.35 -0.44
N VAL A 29 -3.98 10.15 0.71
CA VAL A 29 -3.87 11.10 1.83
C VAL A 29 -2.41 11.44 2.09
N PHE A 30 -1.58 10.42 2.29
CA PHE A 30 -0.15 10.53 2.56
C PHE A 30 0.65 10.63 1.27
N ALA A 31 1.84 11.21 1.33
CA ALA A 31 2.83 11.14 0.26
C ALA A 31 3.65 9.85 0.39
N ILE A 32 2.94 8.74 0.59
CA ILE A 32 3.51 7.42 0.78
C ILE A 32 2.77 6.48 -0.16
N GLU A 33 3.53 5.91 -1.09
CA GLU A 33 3.05 5.02 -2.12
C GLU A 33 3.30 3.57 -1.69
N VAL A 34 2.43 2.64 -2.10
CA VAL A 34 2.57 1.21 -1.81
C VAL A 34 3.23 0.53 -3.01
N CYS A 35 4.46 0.05 -2.84
CA CYS A 35 5.17 -0.71 -3.88
C CYS A 35 4.68 -2.16 -3.91
N ALA A 36 4.62 -2.79 -2.73
CA ALA A 36 4.16 -4.16 -2.54
C ALA A 36 3.52 -4.35 -1.15
N TYR A 37 2.59 -5.29 -1.03
CA TYR A 37 2.00 -5.68 0.24
C TYR A 37 1.49 -7.13 0.23
N ALA A 38 1.41 -7.72 1.43
CA ALA A 38 0.72 -8.98 1.69
C ALA A 38 0.06 -8.95 3.07
N VAL A 39 -1.27 -9.12 3.12
CA VAL A 39 -2.03 -9.21 4.38
C VAL A 39 -2.20 -10.68 4.76
N MET A 40 -1.44 -11.12 5.75
CA MET A 40 -1.49 -12.49 6.28
C MET A 40 -2.58 -12.60 7.35
N SER A 41 -2.83 -13.82 7.85
CA SER A 41 -3.82 -14.06 8.92
C SER A 41 -3.41 -13.48 10.29
N ASN A 42 -2.11 -13.25 10.51
CA ASN A 42 -1.56 -12.80 11.79
C ASN A 42 -0.61 -11.60 11.71
N HIS A 43 -0.22 -11.13 10.52
CA HIS A 43 0.64 -9.96 10.32
C HIS A 43 0.49 -9.40 8.90
N THR A 44 1.11 -8.26 8.63
CA THR A 44 1.15 -7.64 7.30
C THR A 44 2.59 -7.33 6.92
N HIS A 45 2.93 -7.55 5.65
CA HIS A 45 4.20 -7.12 5.05
C HIS A 45 3.95 -6.00 4.05
N LEU A 46 4.75 -4.94 4.11
CA LEU A 46 4.62 -3.76 3.25
C LEU A 46 6.00 -3.36 2.69
N VAL A 47 6.02 -2.90 1.45
CA VAL A 47 7.10 -2.13 0.84
C VAL A 47 6.50 -0.78 0.45
N LEU A 48 7.04 0.29 1.02
CA LEU A 48 6.51 1.65 0.90
C LEU A 48 7.57 2.57 0.30
N HIS A 49 7.11 3.56 -0.47
CA HIS A 49 7.95 4.62 -1.02
C HIS A 49 7.47 5.97 -0.51
N VAL A 50 8.36 6.76 0.10
CA VAL A 50 8.05 8.12 0.57
C VAL A 50 8.33 9.09 -0.57
N ASN A 51 7.28 9.71 -1.10
CA ASN A 51 7.38 10.67 -2.20
C ASN A 51 7.58 12.10 -1.66
N GLU A 52 8.79 12.40 -1.20
CA GLU A 52 9.13 13.72 -0.65
C GLU A 52 8.92 14.84 -1.68
N GLN A 53 9.25 14.58 -2.95
CA GLN A 53 9.10 15.55 -4.04
C GLN A 53 7.63 15.95 -4.25
N GLN A 54 6.71 14.99 -4.23
CA GLN A 54 5.28 15.28 -4.31
C GLN A 54 4.82 16.13 -3.15
N THR A 55 5.39 15.94 -1.96
CA THR A 55 5.00 16.75 -0.80
C THR A 55 5.48 18.18 -0.95
N LEU A 56 6.68 18.42 -1.48
CA LEU A 56 7.21 19.76 -1.66
C LEU A 56 6.28 20.66 -2.50
N SER A 57 5.58 20.09 -3.48
CA SER A 57 4.63 20.84 -4.32
C SER A 57 3.31 21.18 -3.64
N TRP A 58 3.01 20.61 -2.46
CA TRP A 58 1.74 20.87 -1.79
C TRP A 58 1.69 22.22 -1.09
N ASP A 59 0.64 22.97 -1.42
CA ASP A 59 0.23 24.17 -0.70
C ASP A 59 -0.53 23.84 0.60
N THR A 60 -0.79 24.87 1.39
CA THR A 60 -1.48 24.77 2.68
C THR A 60 -2.89 24.20 2.55
N THR A 61 -3.65 24.61 1.54
CA THR A 61 -5.01 24.08 1.29
C THR A 61 -4.97 22.58 0.98
N GLN A 62 -4.03 22.13 0.15
CA GLN A 62 -3.85 20.73 -0.23
C GLN A 62 -3.44 19.88 0.98
N VAL A 63 -2.49 20.35 1.79
CA VAL A 63 -2.07 19.65 3.01
C VAL A 63 -3.23 19.50 3.99
N LEU A 64 -3.96 20.58 4.26
CA LEU A 64 -5.09 20.55 5.19
C LEU A 64 -6.24 19.68 4.68
N THR A 65 -6.56 19.76 3.38
CA THR A 65 -7.59 18.94 2.74
C THR A 65 -7.26 17.46 2.89
N ARG A 66 -6.01 17.07 2.61
CA ARG A 66 -5.54 15.69 2.81
C ARG A 66 -5.65 15.26 4.27
N TRP A 67 -5.11 16.07 5.20
CA TRP A 67 -5.17 15.78 6.63
C TRP A 67 -6.62 15.55 7.10
N HIS A 68 -7.56 16.36 6.61
CA HIS A 68 -8.97 16.29 6.98
C HIS A 68 -9.71 15.05 6.44
N LYS A 69 -9.13 14.29 5.49
CA LYS A 69 -9.67 12.99 5.05
C LYS A 69 -9.57 11.90 6.11
N VAL A 70 -8.62 12.04 7.06
CA VAL A 70 -8.35 11.03 8.09
C VAL A 70 -8.60 11.59 9.50
N PHE A 71 -8.31 12.87 9.70
CA PHE A 71 -8.42 13.52 11.01
C PHE A 71 -9.47 14.62 10.97
N LYS A 72 -10.09 14.91 12.13
CA LYS A 72 -11.10 15.98 12.18
C LYS A 72 -10.53 17.38 11.92
N GLY A 73 -9.23 17.60 12.15
CA GLY A 73 -8.63 18.94 12.12
C GLY A 73 -9.04 19.81 13.32
N THR A 74 -8.56 21.06 13.31
CA THR A 74 -8.90 22.07 14.34
C THR A 74 -10.06 22.95 13.86
N LEU A 75 -10.65 23.76 14.75
CA LEU A 75 -11.66 24.75 14.34
C LEU A 75 -11.09 25.74 13.32
N LEU A 76 -9.84 26.17 13.50
CA LEU A 76 -9.19 27.13 12.62
C LEU A 76 -8.92 26.55 11.23
N THR A 77 -8.41 25.33 11.14
CA THR A 77 -8.16 24.68 9.84
C THR A 77 -9.46 24.35 9.11
N LYS A 78 -10.56 24.09 9.82
CA LYS A 78 -11.89 23.96 9.22
C LYS A 78 -12.43 25.29 8.69
N LYS A 79 -12.30 26.37 9.49
CA LYS A 79 -12.69 27.72 9.07
C LYS A 79 -11.94 28.10 7.79
N TYR A 80 -10.62 27.91 7.76
CA TYR A 80 -9.80 28.17 6.58
C TYR A 80 -10.30 27.43 5.33
N LEU A 81 -10.55 26.13 5.42
CA LEU A 81 -11.03 25.33 4.28
C LEU A 81 -12.49 25.62 3.88
N SER A 82 -13.29 26.24 4.75
CA SER A 82 -14.66 26.63 4.42
C SER A 82 -14.77 28.00 3.75
N LEU A 83 -13.73 28.82 3.83
CA LEU A 83 -13.71 30.14 3.22
C LEU A 83 -13.37 30.04 1.73
N PRO A 84 -14.10 30.76 0.87
CA PRO A 84 -13.66 31.02 -0.51
C PRO A 84 -12.29 31.71 -0.54
N GLU A 85 -11.50 31.48 -1.59
CA GLU A 85 -10.15 32.07 -1.72
C GLU A 85 -10.16 33.60 -1.59
N ASN A 86 -11.18 34.27 -2.13
CA ASN A 86 -11.35 35.72 -2.06
C ASN A 86 -11.75 36.25 -0.68
N GLU A 87 -12.02 35.37 0.29
CA GLU A 87 -12.37 35.72 1.67
C GLU A 87 -11.26 35.36 2.67
N LEU A 88 -10.13 34.80 2.22
CA LEU A 88 -9.01 34.46 3.09
C LEU A 88 -8.38 35.69 3.76
N ASP A 89 -8.48 36.86 3.14
CA ASP A 89 -8.02 38.15 3.68
C ASP A 89 -8.82 38.61 4.91
N THR A 90 -9.96 37.97 5.19
CA THR A 90 -10.74 38.22 6.42
C THR A 90 -10.11 37.59 7.67
N LEU A 91 -9.16 36.67 7.49
CA LEU A 91 -8.41 36.08 8.59
C LEU A 91 -7.36 37.06 9.10
N SER A 92 -7.23 37.15 10.42
CA SER A 92 -6.14 37.92 11.01
C SER A 92 -4.78 37.33 10.63
N GLN A 93 -3.74 38.17 10.63
CA GLN A 93 -2.37 37.71 10.38
C GLN A 93 -1.95 36.58 11.34
N SER A 94 -2.40 36.62 12.60
CA SER A 94 -2.13 35.58 13.59
C SER A 94 -2.80 34.24 13.26
N GLU A 95 -4.02 34.27 12.72
CA GLU A 95 -4.73 33.07 12.26
C GLU A 95 -4.00 32.45 11.08
N LEU A 96 -3.64 33.25 10.07
CA LEU A 96 -2.91 32.79 8.88
C LEU A 96 -1.56 32.17 9.25
N LEU A 97 -0.79 32.82 10.14
CA LEU A 97 0.47 32.27 10.62
C LEU A 97 0.28 30.93 11.35
N THR A 98 -0.77 30.82 12.18
CA THR A 98 -1.07 29.58 12.90
C THR A 98 -1.47 28.46 11.94
N ILE A 99 -2.25 28.78 10.91
CA ILE A 99 -2.68 27.85 9.87
C ILE A 99 -1.47 27.32 9.10
N GLU A 100 -0.58 28.21 8.67
CA GLU A 100 0.63 27.85 7.92
C GLU A 100 1.54 26.94 8.78
N GLN A 101 1.81 27.32 10.03
CA GLN A 101 2.60 26.49 10.95
C GLN A 101 1.97 25.11 11.19
N THR A 102 0.65 25.07 11.33
CA THR A 102 -0.09 23.81 11.49
C THR A 102 0.02 22.94 10.24
N ALA A 103 -0.12 23.54 9.05
CA ALA A 103 0.03 22.85 7.79
C ALA A 103 1.45 22.29 7.63
N GLN A 104 2.49 23.03 7.99
CA GLN A 104 3.86 22.51 7.96
C GLN A 104 4.05 21.28 8.86
N VAL A 105 3.46 21.27 10.06
CA VAL A 105 3.47 20.09 10.93
C VAL A 105 2.76 18.91 10.27
N TYR A 106 1.58 19.13 9.68
CA TYR A 106 0.84 18.07 8.99
C TYR A 106 1.57 17.55 7.76
N LYS A 107 2.24 18.43 7.02
CA LYS A 107 3.06 18.10 5.85
C LYS A 107 4.16 17.10 6.21
N GLN A 108 4.88 17.34 7.30
CA GLN A 108 5.89 16.40 7.82
C GLN A 108 5.28 15.04 8.20
N ARG A 109 4.11 15.05 8.86
CA ARG A 109 3.42 13.83 9.26
C ARG A 109 2.89 13.02 8.07
N LEU A 110 2.49 13.68 6.98
CA LEU A 110 1.99 13.03 5.78
C LEU A 110 3.09 12.33 4.95
N MET A 111 4.37 12.56 5.27
CA MET A 111 5.53 11.84 4.72
C MET A 111 6.11 10.80 5.70
N ASP A 112 5.60 10.73 6.93
CA ASP A 112 6.18 9.92 7.98
C ASP A 112 5.56 8.51 8.01
N ILE A 113 6.40 7.48 7.83
CA ILE A 113 5.98 6.08 7.84
C ILE A 113 5.35 5.67 9.18
N SER A 114 5.83 6.22 10.31
CA SER A 114 5.25 5.95 11.62
C SER A 114 3.84 6.52 11.75
N TRP A 115 3.57 7.69 11.17
CA TRP A 115 2.22 8.24 11.08
C TRP A 115 1.32 7.43 10.16
N PHE A 116 1.82 6.99 9.00
CA PHE A 116 1.10 6.08 8.11
C PHE A 116 0.70 4.79 8.83
N MET A 117 1.67 4.12 9.45
CA MET A 117 1.46 2.88 10.19
C MET A 117 0.55 3.08 11.42
N ARG A 118 0.65 4.22 12.09
CA ARG A 118 -0.26 4.56 13.19
C ARG A 118 -1.70 4.59 12.72
N VAL A 119 -1.98 5.32 11.64
CA VAL A 119 -3.35 5.45 11.12
C VAL A 119 -3.89 4.10 10.65
N LEU A 120 -3.07 3.31 9.94
CA LEU A 120 -3.43 1.95 9.51
C LEU A 120 -3.77 1.07 10.72
N ASN A 121 -2.86 0.98 11.69
CA ASN A 121 -3.01 0.05 12.80
C ASN A 121 -4.12 0.48 13.78
N GLU A 122 -4.27 1.77 14.04
CA GLU A 122 -5.28 2.30 14.96
C GLU A 122 -6.70 2.04 14.44
N SER A 123 -6.96 2.24 13.14
CA SER A 123 -8.30 1.99 12.59
C SER A 123 -8.71 0.54 12.73
N ILE A 124 -7.81 -0.39 12.40
CA ILE A 124 -8.08 -1.83 12.50
C ILE A 124 -8.26 -2.26 13.95
N ALA A 125 -7.42 -1.77 14.86
CA ALA A 125 -7.52 -2.08 16.28
C ALA A 125 -8.85 -1.60 16.87
N ARG A 126 -9.30 -0.38 16.51
CA ARG A 126 -10.57 0.17 16.99
C ARG A 126 -11.77 -0.61 16.46
N GLU A 127 -11.74 -1.00 15.19
CA GLU A 127 -12.82 -1.76 14.57
C GLU A 127 -12.91 -3.19 15.13
N ALA A 128 -11.77 -3.86 15.27
CA ALA A 128 -11.71 -5.19 15.87
C ALA A 128 -12.13 -5.19 17.35
N ASN A 129 -11.63 -4.26 18.16
CA ASN A 129 -12.03 -4.16 19.57
C ASN A 129 -13.53 -3.87 19.71
N LYS A 130 -14.11 -3.08 18.79
CA LYS A 130 -15.55 -2.83 18.75
C LYS A 130 -16.32 -4.09 18.37
N GLU A 131 -15.88 -4.83 17.35
CA GLU A 131 -16.50 -6.11 16.94
C GLU A 131 -16.46 -7.13 18.09
N ASP A 132 -15.33 -7.21 18.79
CA ASP A 132 -15.11 -8.17 19.89
C ASP A 132 -15.69 -7.69 21.23
N ASN A 133 -16.34 -6.51 21.28
CA ASN A 133 -16.82 -5.85 22.50
C ASN A 133 -15.78 -5.80 23.62
N CYS A 134 -14.52 -5.54 23.27
CA CYS A 134 -13.40 -5.56 24.18
C CYS A 134 -12.62 -4.24 24.17
N THR A 135 -11.68 -4.11 25.10
CA THR A 135 -10.76 -2.97 25.15
C THR A 135 -9.33 -3.50 25.32
N GLY A 136 -8.35 -2.67 24.95
CA GLY A 136 -6.95 -3.02 25.10
C GLY A 136 -6.23 -3.20 23.77
N ARG A 137 -5.13 -3.95 23.83
CA ARG A 137 -4.12 -4.01 22.78
C ARG A 137 -4.46 -5.05 21.72
N PHE A 138 -4.66 -4.61 20.48
CA PHE A 138 -4.88 -5.50 19.34
C PHE A 138 -3.56 -6.01 18.70
N TRP A 139 -2.55 -5.14 18.60
CA TRP A 139 -1.26 -5.45 17.96
C TRP A 139 -0.18 -5.81 18.97
N GLU A 140 0.55 -6.90 18.76
CA GLU A 140 1.57 -7.43 19.69
C GLU A 140 2.78 -6.49 19.90
N GLY A 141 3.10 -5.62 18.94
CA GLY A 141 4.37 -4.88 18.90
C GLY A 141 4.31 -3.53 18.20
N ARG A 142 5.44 -2.82 18.21
CA ARG A 142 5.72 -1.78 17.21
C ARG A 142 6.02 -2.46 15.87
N PHE A 143 5.74 -1.78 14.77
CA PHE A 143 6.17 -2.26 13.46
C PHE A 143 7.70 -2.25 13.37
N LYS A 144 8.25 -3.13 12.53
CA LYS A 144 9.68 -3.13 12.16
C LYS A 144 9.82 -2.46 10.81
N CYS A 145 10.83 -1.62 10.66
CA CYS A 145 11.09 -0.87 9.43
C CYS A 145 12.57 -0.96 9.09
N GLN A 146 12.87 -1.27 7.84
CA GLN A 146 14.22 -1.36 7.31
C GLN A 146 14.26 -0.55 6.01
N ALA A 147 15.23 0.36 5.88
CA ALA A 147 15.44 1.11 4.66
C ALA A 147 16.02 0.18 3.57
N LEU A 148 15.49 0.30 2.35
CA LEU A 148 16.00 -0.36 1.15
C LEU A 148 16.84 0.67 0.40
N LEU A 149 18.13 0.40 0.24
CA LEU A 149 19.11 1.41 -0.19
C LEU A 149 19.44 1.34 -1.68
N ASP A 150 18.99 0.29 -2.37
CA ASP A 150 19.22 0.09 -3.80
C ASP A 150 18.04 -0.66 -4.45
N GLU A 151 18.04 -0.65 -5.79
CA GLU A 151 16.98 -1.25 -6.60
C GLU A 151 16.91 -2.78 -6.43
N ALA A 152 18.06 -3.44 -6.19
CA ALA A 152 18.11 -4.88 -5.97
C ALA A 152 17.45 -5.27 -4.64
N ALA A 153 17.67 -4.50 -3.58
CA ALA A 153 17.01 -4.63 -2.29
C ALA A 153 15.52 -4.36 -2.42
N LEU A 154 15.12 -3.33 -3.18
CA LEU A 154 13.72 -3.03 -3.48
C LEU A 154 13.01 -4.23 -4.11
N ILE A 155 13.51 -4.71 -5.26
CA ILE A 155 12.84 -5.77 -6.01
C ILE A 155 12.85 -7.10 -5.26
N SER A 156 13.94 -7.41 -4.56
CA SER A 156 14.04 -8.62 -3.73
C SER A 156 13.07 -8.59 -2.56
N CYS A 157 12.91 -7.45 -1.89
CA CYS A 157 11.95 -7.29 -0.82
C CYS A 157 10.51 -7.33 -1.33
N MET A 158 10.21 -6.72 -2.47
CA MET A 158 8.88 -6.82 -3.08
C MET A 158 8.53 -8.29 -3.40
N ALA A 159 9.43 -9.02 -4.07
CA ALA A 159 9.23 -10.43 -4.38
C ALA A 159 9.08 -11.29 -3.11
N TYR A 160 9.87 -11.00 -2.07
CA TYR A 160 9.71 -11.63 -0.76
C TYR A 160 8.29 -11.40 -0.22
N VAL A 161 7.82 -10.14 -0.17
CA VAL A 161 6.49 -9.78 0.33
C VAL A 161 5.40 -10.51 -0.45
N ASP A 162 5.41 -10.41 -1.77
CA ASP A 162 4.40 -11.01 -2.65
C ASP A 162 4.36 -12.55 -2.56
N LEU A 163 5.49 -13.20 -2.25
CA LEU A 163 5.56 -14.65 -2.07
C LEU A 163 5.21 -15.13 -0.65
N ASN A 164 5.00 -14.26 0.33
CA ASN A 164 4.75 -14.69 1.72
C ASN A 164 3.54 -15.63 1.87
N PRO A 165 2.38 -15.37 1.24
CA PRO A 165 1.24 -16.30 1.31
C PRO A 165 1.57 -17.69 0.75
N VAL A 166 2.32 -17.77 -0.35
CA VAL A 166 2.76 -19.04 -0.93
C VAL A 166 3.72 -19.75 0.02
N ARG A 167 4.71 -19.03 0.56
CA ARG A 167 5.69 -19.60 1.52
C ARG A 167 5.05 -20.07 2.82
N ALA A 168 3.93 -19.47 3.23
CA ALA A 168 3.14 -19.87 4.39
C ALA A 168 2.09 -20.95 4.09
N LYS A 169 1.99 -21.46 2.85
CA LYS A 169 0.93 -22.38 2.38
C LYS A 169 -0.50 -21.83 2.52
N MET A 170 -0.66 -20.51 2.51
CA MET A 170 -1.97 -19.86 2.43
C MET A 170 -2.51 -19.80 1.01
N ALA A 171 -1.63 -19.87 0.01
CA ALA A 171 -1.96 -19.93 -1.41
C ALA A 171 -1.01 -20.88 -2.13
N SER A 172 -1.44 -21.43 -3.27
CA SER A 172 -0.59 -22.29 -4.12
C SER A 172 0.21 -21.47 -5.15
N THR A 173 -0.30 -20.31 -5.55
CA THR A 173 0.30 -19.43 -6.55
C THR A 173 0.09 -17.94 -6.21
N PRO A 174 0.84 -17.01 -6.82
CA PRO A 174 0.61 -15.58 -6.65
C PRO A 174 -0.79 -15.12 -7.07
N GLU A 175 -1.38 -15.69 -8.12
CA GLU A 175 -2.73 -15.35 -8.62
C GLU A 175 -3.84 -15.72 -7.64
N THR A 176 -3.61 -16.77 -6.84
CA THR A 176 -4.54 -17.26 -5.82
C THR A 176 -4.24 -16.67 -4.44
N SER A 177 -3.20 -15.83 -4.31
CA SER A 177 -2.82 -15.20 -3.06
C SER A 177 -3.65 -13.95 -2.77
N ASP A 178 -4.79 -14.14 -2.10
CA ASP A 178 -5.68 -13.05 -1.71
C ASP A 178 -4.97 -11.99 -0.86
N TYR A 179 -5.39 -10.73 -1.01
CA TYR A 179 -4.87 -9.58 -0.26
C TYR A 179 -3.37 -9.32 -0.48
N THR A 180 -2.92 -9.41 -1.73
CA THR A 180 -1.54 -9.13 -2.15
C THR A 180 -1.48 -8.18 -3.33
N SER A 181 -0.38 -7.42 -3.41
CA SER A 181 -0.09 -6.58 -4.58
C SER A 181 0.10 -7.40 -5.85
N ILE A 182 0.79 -8.53 -5.81
CA ILE A 182 1.03 -9.35 -7.00
C ILE A 182 -0.25 -9.85 -7.63
N LYS A 183 -1.23 -10.29 -6.82
CA LYS A 183 -2.54 -10.69 -7.33
C LYS A 183 -3.24 -9.54 -8.05
N GLN A 184 -3.25 -8.34 -7.45
CA GLN A 184 -3.86 -7.16 -8.09
C GLN A 184 -3.17 -6.83 -9.42
N ARG A 185 -1.84 -6.86 -9.46
CA ARG A 185 -1.06 -6.58 -10.68
C ARG A 185 -1.36 -7.60 -11.78
N ILE A 186 -1.32 -8.90 -11.47
CA ILE A 186 -1.62 -9.96 -12.44
C ILE A 186 -3.07 -9.86 -12.94
N HIS A 187 -4.04 -9.69 -12.04
CA HIS A 187 -5.44 -9.59 -12.42
C HIS A 187 -5.69 -8.41 -13.37
N HIS A 188 -5.04 -7.28 -13.11
CA HIS A 188 -5.11 -6.10 -13.97
C HIS A 188 -4.46 -6.35 -15.34
N THR A 189 -3.33 -7.06 -15.41
CA THR A 189 -2.71 -7.44 -16.69
C THR A 189 -3.62 -8.37 -17.50
N LEU A 190 -4.25 -9.35 -16.85
CA LEU A 190 -5.13 -10.32 -17.50
C LEU A 190 -6.44 -9.69 -18.01
N SER A 191 -7.08 -8.83 -17.22
CA SER A 191 -8.33 -8.16 -17.63
C SER A 191 -8.14 -7.26 -18.86
N GLN A 192 -6.94 -6.67 -19.01
CA GLN A 192 -6.60 -5.90 -20.20
C GLN A 192 -6.40 -6.76 -21.45
N THR A 193 -5.77 -7.93 -21.33
CA THR A 193 -5.58 -8.84 -22.49
C THR A 193 -6.90 -9.37 -23.06
N GLN A 194 -7.97 -9.40 -22.26
CA GLN A 194 -9.30 -9.83 -22.69
C GLN A 194 -10.12 -8.68 -23.32
N SER A 195 -9.72 -7.43 -23.10
CA SER A 195 -10.41 -6.22 -23.56
C SER A 195 -9.76 -5.70 -24.86
N THR A 196 -9.97 -6.40 -25.97
CA THR A 196 -9.53 -6.00 -27.32
C THR A 196 -10.24 -4.72 -27.81
N GLN A 197 -9.86 -3.52 -27.36
CA GLN A 197 -10.11 -2.25 -28.06
C GLN A 197 -9.07 -1.16 -27.71
N ASN A 198 -8.16 -0.90 -28.66
CA ASN A 198 -7.58 0.40 -29.04
C ASN A 198 -7.28 1.46 -27.96
N ASN A 199 -6.51 1.15 -26.90
CA ASN A 199 -5.70 2.18 -26.24
C ASN A 199 -4.40 1.60 -25.66
N THR A 200 -3.27 2.13 -26.16
CA THR A 200 -1.89 1.66 -25.99
C THR A 200 -1.24 2.07 -24.66
N GLN A 201 -1.94 1.92 -23.55
CA GLN A 201 -1.34 2.11 -22.24
C GLN A 201 -1.73 0.97 -21.31
N THR A 202 -0.74 0.15 -20.96
CA THR A 202 -0.84 -0.88 -19.92
C THR A 202 -1.26 -0.18 -18.64
N GLN A 203 -2.55 -0.25 -18.30
CA GLN A 203 -3.02 0.37 -17.07
C GLN A 203 -2.60 -0.58 -15.96
N GLN A 204 -1.93 -0.03 -14.95
CA GLN A 204 -1.57 -0.73 -13.73
C GLN A 204 -2.57 -0.32 -12.64
N PRO A 205 -2.70 -1.10 -11.55
CA PRO A 205 -3.56 -0.71 -10.44
C PRO A 205 -3.21 0.69 -9.92
N SER A 206 -4.17 1.62 -9.93
CA SER A 206 -3.96 3.03 -9.52
C SER A 206 -3.69 3.20 -8.03
N THR A 207 -4.00 2.17 -7.23
CA THR A 207 -3.76 2.11 -5.79
C THR A 207 -2.34 1.69 -5.43
N LEU A 208 -1.55 1.22 -6.40
CA LEU A 208 -0.18 0.77 -6.23
C LEU A 208 0.78 1.66 -7.03
N GLN A 209 2.03 1.74 -6.57
CA GLN A 209 3.07 2.39 -7.35
C GLN A 209 3.27 1.63 -8.67
N SER A 210 3.28 2.36 -9.78
CA SER A 210 3.43 1.80 -11.12
C SER A 210 4.87 1.40 -11.40
N PHE A 211 5.06 0.30 -12.11
CA PHE A 211 6.29 -0.03 -12.80
C PHE A 211 6.48 0.90 -14.01
N VAL A 212 7.66 1.48 -14.16
CA VAL A 212 7.93 2.50 -15.19
C VAL A 212 8.98 2.05 -16.22
N GLY A 213 9.34 0.77 -16.19
CA GLY A 213 10.35 0.18 -17.05
C GLY A 213 11.76 0.43 -16.53
N ASN A 214 12.75 0.03 -17.34
CA ASN A 214 14.15 0.04 -16.97
C ASN A 214 14.72 1.47 -16.78
N PRO A 215 15.73 1.64 -15.90
CA PRO A 215 16.34 2.93 -15.60
C PRO A 215 16.75 3.71 -16.86
N ARG A 216 16.36 4.99 -16.92
CA ARG A 216 16.68 5.92 -18.03
C ARG A 216 16.79 7.37 -17.55
N LYS A 217 17.39 8.24 -18.37
CA LYS A 217 17.68 9.64 -18.00
C LYS A 217 16.44 10.45 -17.59
N ASP A 218 15.31 10.23 -18.27
CA ASP A 218 14.03 10.90 -18.00
C ASP A 218 13.01 9.90 -17.45
N MET A 219 13.31 9.39 -16.25
CA MET A 219 12.49 8.37 -15.60
C MET A 219 11.31 9.01 -14.86
N PRO A 220 10.06 8.60 -15.16
CA PRO A 220 8.93 9.06 -14.37
C PRO A 220 8.97 8.42 -12.97
N ASN A 221 8.31 9.05 -11.99
CA ASN A 221 8.21 8.51 -10.64
C ASN A 221 7.51 7.13 -10.67
N GLY A 222 8.19 6.10 -10.17
CA GLY A 222 7.68 4.73 -10.17
C GLY A 222 8.75 3.70 -9.84
N ILE A 223 8.38 2.42 -9.91
CA ILE A 223 9.28 1.29 -9.67
C ILE A 223 10.13 1.05 -10.93
N PRO A 224 11.48 1.05 -10.84
CA PRO A 224 12.37 1.09 -12.00
C PRO A 224 12.63 -0.26 -12.64
N PHE A 225 11.55 -0.99 -12.93
CA PHE A 225 11.59 -2.31 -13.54
C PHE A 225 10.42 -2.46 -14.53
N ASP A 226 10.53 -3.41 -15.45
CA ASP A 226 9.37 -3.85 -16.22
C ASP A 226 8.45 -4.76 -15.36
N LEU A 227 7.13 -4.57 -15.49
CA LEU A 227 6.17 -5.36 -14.70
C LEU A 227 6.19 -6.85 -15.10
N LYS A 228 6.37 -7.17 -16.39
CA LYS A 228 6.40 -8.56 -16.85
C LYS A 228 7.65 -9.27 -16.32
N GLU A 229 8.80 -8.60 -16.41
CA GLU A 229 10.07 -9.11 -15.83
C GLU A 229 9.94 -9.32 -14.32
N TYR A 230 9.26 -8.42 -13.61
CA TYR A 230 8.98 -8.60 -12.18
C TYR A 230 8.08 -9.81 -11.89
N ILE A 231 7.00 -10.00 -12.66
CA ILE A 231 6.10 -11.16 -12.48
C ILE A 231 6.88 -12.46 -12.76
N GLU A 232 7.72 -12.50 -13.78
CA GLU A 232 8.59 -13.63 -14.09
C GLU A 232 9.58 -13.91 -12.96
N LEU A 233 10.22 -12.86 -12.41
CA LEU A 233 11.11 -12.98 -11.26
C LEU A 233 10.38 -13.61 -10.05
N VAL A 234 9.15 -13.18 -9.77
CA VAL A 234 8.33 -13.72 -8.67
C VAL A 234 8.00 -15.20 -8.90
N ASP A 235 7.63 -15.58 -10.12
CA ASP A 235 7.33 -16.98 -10.48
C ASP A 235 8.56 -17.88 -10.34
N ILE A 236 9.70 -17.50 -10.92
CA ILE A 236 10.96 -18.23 -10.80
C ILE A 236 11.37 -18.37 -9.33
N THR A 237 11.34 -17.26 -8.58
CA THR A 237 11.70 -17.24 -7.16
C THR A 237 10.74 -18.06 -6.32
N GLY A 238 9.45 -18.09 -6.67
CA GLY A 238 8.42 -18.87 -5.99
C GLY A 238 8.59 -20.37 -6.16
N LYS A 239 9.12 -20.81 -7.32
CA LYS A 239 9.43 -22.23 -7.62
C LYS A 239 10.65 -22.75 -6.87
N CYS A 240 11.60 -21.88 -6.51
CA CYS A 240 12.76 -22.29 -5.73
C CYS A 240 12.34 -22.93 -4.39
N ILE A 241 12.75 -24.18 -4.17
CA ILE A 241 12.57 -24.87 -2.90
C ILE A 241 13.55 -24.28 -1.89
N ARG A 242 13.04 -23.98 -0.70
CA ARG A 242 13.81 -23.43 0.40
C ARG A 242 13.63 -24.32 1.61
N GLU A 243 14.71 -24.85 2.15
CA GLU A 243 14.68 -25.72 3.33
C GLU A 243 14.03 -25.04 4.54
N ASP A 244 14.15 -23.71 4.64
CA ASP A 244 13.63 -22.89 5.73
C ASP A 244 12.16 -22.45 5.55
N LYS A 245 11.49 -22.84 4.45
CA LYS A 245 10.11 -22.39 4.14
C LYS A 245 9.16 -23.56 3.92
N ALA A 246 7.92 -23.39 4.40
CA ALA A 246 6.91 -24.45 4.33
C ALA A 246 6.39 -24.66 2.89
N GLY A 247 6.18 -23.59 2.13
CA GLY A 247 5.60 -23.64 0.78
C GLY A 247 6.55 -23.19 -0.34
N HIS A 248 6.21 -23.63 -1.55
CA HIS A 248 6.81 -23.24 -2.83
C HIS A 248 5.77 -23.46 -3.94
N ILE A 249 5.99 -22.87 -5.12
CA ILE A 249 5.15 -23.11 -6.29
C ILE A 249 5.52 -24.49 -6.87
N SER A 250 4.56 -25.40 -6.93
CA SER A 250 4.78 -26.75 -7.49
C SER A 250 5.08 -26.68 -8.99
N VAL A 251 6.09 -27.44 -9.44
CA VAL A 251 6.48 -27.56 -10.86
C VAL A 251 5.35 -28.14 -11.72
N LEU A 252 4.45 -28.93 -11.11
CA LEU A 252 3.26 -29.49 -11.78
C LEU A 252 2.17 -28.47 -12.10
N ASN A 253 2.24 -27.25 -11.53
CA ASN A 253 1.39 -26.13 -11.95
C ASN A 253 2.01 -25.43 -13.17
N MET A 254 2.36 -26.20 -14.20
CA MET A 254 2.92 -25.67 -15.45
C MET A 254 1.85 -24.83 -16.18
N ALA A 255 2.10 -23.53 -16.22
CA ALA A 255 1.64 -22.52 -17.19
C ALA A 255 0.23 -22.66 -17.81
N THR A 256 -0.70 -21.87 -17.29
CA THR A 256 -1.68 -21.09 -18.08
C THR A 256 -2.08 -19.94 -17.15
N HIS A 257 -1.66 -18.69 -17.37
CA HIS A 257 -2.52 -17.74 -18.08
C HIS A 257 -1.84 -16.45 -18.58
N LEU A 258 -0.52 -16.31 -18.47
CA LEU A 258 0.17 -15.23 -19.15
C LEU A 258 0.70 -15.76 -20.49
N ASN A 259 -0.13 -15.69 -21.54
CA ASN A 259 0.33 -15.69 -22.93
C ASN A 259 1.22 -14.45 -23.16
N LEU A 260 2.38 -14.39 -22.52
CA LEU A 260 3.39 -13.36 -22.73
C LEU A 260 4.53 -13.85 -23.64
N THR A 261 4.39 -15.04 -24.21
CA THR A 261 5.31 -15.59 -25.21
C THR A 261 5.04 -14.92 -26.57
N VAL A 262 6.03 -14.12 -27.02
CA VAL A 262 6.23 -13.57 -28.38
C VAL A 262 5.36 -12.37 -28.77
N ILE A 263 5.90 -11.15 -28.54
CA ILE A 263 6.22 -10.19 -29.61
C ILE A 263 7.59 -9.59 -29.27
#